data_AF-A0A5P9CUX4-F1
#
_entry.id   AF-A0A5P9CUX4-F1
#
_cell.length_a   1.000
_cell.length_b   1.000
_cell.length_c   1.000
_cell.angle_alpha   90.00
_cell.angle_beta   90.00
_cell.angle_gamma   90.00
#
_symmetry.space_group_name_H-M   'P 1'
#
loop_
_entity.id
_entity.type
_entity.pdbx_description
1 polymer ?
#
loop_
_entity_poly.entity_id
_entity_poly.type
_entity_poly.pdbx_seq_one_letter_code
_entity_poly.pdbx_strand_id
1 'polypeptide(L)'
;MRGIYPMANTPLMPKATAVWLVDNTALSFTQIASFCKLHPLEVKAIADGEAAQGIKGLDPILTGQLSREEVEKAQNDPNYQLKLQGSKVVVPESKRKGPRYTPVSRRQDRPNAILWLVRNHPELKDAQIMRLVGTTKPTIAAIRDRTHWNSANLTPSDPVTLGLCSQLELDMEVEKGAKNAPQPMAGEPVERLMPVEETTNEDAIAAAFSFDPSQPVKREEEEEIDADAVFANLGSLKSDESEVGEEGDAPASEDATAETDDDVAEGEETEGEETK
;
A
#
# COMPACT_ATOMS: atom_id res chain seq x y z
N MET A 1 -6.84 18.02 -25.76
CA MET A 1 -5.39 18.15 -26.02
C MET A 1 -4.67 18.12 -24.69
N ARG A 2 -3.84 17.10 -24.39
CA ARG A 2 -2.98 17.13 -23.19
C ARG A 2 -1.72 17.91 -23.53
N GLY A 3 -1.43 18.96 -22.76
CA GLY A 3 -0.21 19.73 -22.94
C GLY A 3 1.00 18.81 -22.73
N ILE A 4 1.81 18.67 -23.78
CA ILE A 4 3.13 18.06 -23.66
C ILE A 4 3.97 19.07 -22.89
N TYR A 5 4.05 18.91 -21.57
CA TYR A 5 5.08 19.56 -20.78
C TYR A 5 6.41 19.25 -21.45
N PRO A 6 7.27 20.25 -21.74
CA PRO A 6 8.60 19.97 -22.26
C PRO A 6 9.38 19.23 -21.17
N MET A 7 9.38 17.89 -21.25
CA MET A 7 10.34 17.02 -20.58
C MET A 7 11.69 17.71 -20.65
N ALA A 8 12.35 17.89 -19.50
CA ALA A 8 13.48 18.79 -19.37
C ALA A 8 14.61 18.40 -20.33
N ASN A 9 14.57 18.98 -21.54
CA ASN A 9 15.43 18.62 -22.66
C ASN A 9 16.80 19.26 -22.46
N THR A 10 17.48 18.81 -21.42
CA THR A 10 18.78 19.24 -20.94
C THR A 10 19.67 18.00 -20.95
N PRO A 11 20.88 18.04 -21.49
CA PRO A 11 21.82 16.93 -21.37
C PRO A 11 22.10 16.60 -19.90
N LEU A 12 22.43 15.34 -19.60
CA LEU A 12 22.53 14.83 -18.23
C LEU A 12 23.56 15.60 -17.36
N MET A 13 24.61 16.12 -17.99
CA MET A 13 25.70 16.86 -17.34
C MET A 13 26.05 18.13 -18.14
N PRO A 14 25.22 19.19 -18.08
CA PRO A 14 25.26 20.28 -19.06
C PRO A 14 26.58 21.04 -19.13
N LYS A 15 27.27 21.23 -17.99
CA LYS A 15 28.60 21.88 -17.98
C LYS A 15 29.69 20.98 -18.59
N ALA A 16 29.72 19.68 -18.26
CA ALA A 16 30.71 18.76 -18.81
C ALA A 16 30.48 18.49 -20.32
N THR A 17 29.22 18.48 -20.76
CA THR A 17 28.88 18.41 -22.18
C THR A 17 29.21 19.71 -22.92
N ALA A 18 29.02 20.87 -22.30
CA ALA A 18 29.44 22.15 -22.90
C ALA A 18 30.95 22.23 -23.12
N VAL A 19 31.77 21.82 -22.14
CA VAL A 19 33.24 21.70 -22.29
C VAL A 19 33.60 20.85 -23.50
N TRP A 20 33.05 19.63 -23.58
CA TRP A 20 33.35 18.73 -24.68
C TRP A 20 32.93 19.29 -26.04
N LEU A 21 31.74 19.93 -26.13
CA LEU A 21 31.27 20.55 -27.36
C LEU A 21 32.14 21.72 -27.81
N VAL A 22 32.59 22.58 -26.88
CA VAL A 22 33.51 23.70 -27.19
C VAL A 22 34.84 23.18 -27.74
N ASP A 23 35.40 22.12 -27.15
CA ASP A 23 36.71 21.59 -27.53
C ASP A 23 36.70 20.73 -28.81
N ASN A 24 35.58 20.04 -29.09
CA ASN A 24 35.52 18.99 -30.13
C ASN A 24 34.60 19.34 -31.33
N THR A 25 33.94 20.49 -31.34
CA THR A 25 33.00 20.87 -32.41
C THR A 25 33.11 22.33 -32.81
N ALA A 26 32.82 22.65 -34.09
CA ALA A 26 32.79 24.02 -34.61
C ALA A 26 31.44 24.74 -34.36
N LEU A 27 30.74 24.41 -33.27
CA LEU A 27 29.43 24.99 -32.94
C LEU A 27 29.56 26.40 -32.36
N SER A 28 28.59 27.27 -32.64
CA SER A 28 28.55 28.60 -32.02
C SER A 28 28.20 28.54 -30.53
N PHE A 29 28.72 29.49 -29.75
CA PHE A 29 28.45 29.58 -28.31
C PHE A 29 26.95 29.70 -27.99
N THR A 30 26.16 30.32 -28.87
CA THR A 30 24.70 30.42 -28.75
C THR A 30 24.00 29.08 -28.96
N GLN A 31 24.48 28.23 -29.87
CA GLN A 31 23.95 26.87 -30.06
C GLN A 31 24.25 25.99 -28.84
N ILE A 32 25.51 25.98 -28.37
CA ILE A 32 25.91 25.23 -27.17
C ILE A 32 25.14 25.71 -25.93
N ALA A 33 24.98 27.03 -25.76
CA ALA A 33 24.17 27.63 -24.69
C ALA A 33 22.71 27.16 -24.75
N SER A 34 22.09 27.17 -25.94
CA SER A 34 20.70 26.72 -26.12
C SER A 34 20.50 25.24 -25.81
N PHE A 35 21.48 24.40 -26.17
CA PHE A 35 21.44 22.95 -25.96
C PHE A 35 21.67 22.56 -24.49
N CYS A 36 22.70 23.13 -23.85
CA CYS A 36 23.00 22.88 -22.44
C CYS A 36 22.15 23.70 -21.45
N LYS A 37 21.33 24.64 -21.95
CA LYS A 37 20.58 25.65 -21.17
C LYS A 37 21.45 26.45 -20.21
N LEU A 38 22.64 26.81 -20.66
CA LEU A 38 23.58 27.70 -19.97
C LEU A 38 23.52 29.09 -20.61
N HIS A 39 23.95 30.14 -19.89
CA HIS A 39 24.05 31.45 -20.50
C HIS A 39 25.22 31.49 -21.52
N PRO A 40 25.13 32.21 -22.66
CA PRO A 40 26.26 32.30 -23.61
C PRO A 40 27.56 32.83 -22.99
N LEU A 41 27.48 33.65 -21.94
CA LEU A 41 28.65 34.09 -21.17
C LEU A 41 29.30 32.95 -20.36
N GLU A 42 28.53 31.97 -19.86
CA GLU A 42 29.10 30.78 -19.22
C GLU A 42 29.82 29.91 -20.23
N VAL A 43 29.25 29.70 -21.43
CA VAL A 43 29.91 28.96 -22.51
C VAL A 43 31.19 29.66 -22.95
N LYS A 44 31.20 31.00 -23.00
CA LYS A 44 32.42 31.76 -23.24
C LYS A 44 33.45 31.59 -22.13
N ALA A 45 33.06 31.71 -20.86
CA ALA A 45 33.96 31.49 -19.71
C ALA A 45 34.46 30.03 -19.61
N ILE A 46 33.74 29.06 -20.19
CA ILE A 46 34.21 27.68 -20.38
C ILE A 46 35.30 27.65 -21.47
N ALA A 47 35.10 28.31 -22.61
CA ALA A 47 36.08 28.40 -23.70
C ALA A 47 37.35 29.17 -23.29
N ASP A 48 37.21 30.21 -22.45
CA ASP A 48 38.31 30.97 -21.85
C ASP A 48 39.00 30.19 -20.70
N GLY A 49 38.49 29.00 -20.32
CA GLY A 49 39.07 28.10 -19.31
C GLY A 49 38.74 28.42 -17.85
N GLU A 50 38.08 29.55 -17.57
CA GLU A 50 37.79 30.06 -16.23
C GLU A 50 36.68 29.28 -15.51
N ALA A 51 35.59 28.93 -16.20
CA ALA A 51 34.38 28.37 -15.58
C ALA A 51 34.35 26.83 -15.50
N ALA A 52 35.34 26.14 -16.07
CA ALA A 52 35.36 24.67 -16.19
C ALA A 52 36.63 24.01 -15.61
N GLN A 53 37.49 24.76 -14.93
CA GLN A 53 38.78 24.25 -14.46
C GLN A 53 38.60 23.04 -13.51
N GLY A 54 39.01 21.85 -13.98
CA GLY A 54 38.85 20.57 -13.29
C GLY A 54 37.67 19.70 -13.71
N ILE A 55 36.77 20.18 -14.58
CA ILE A 55 35.66 19.37 -15.13
C ILE A 55 36.14 18.62 -16.38
N LYS A 56 36.19 17.29 -16.31
CA LYS A 56 36.46 16.46 -17.49
C LYS A 56 35.26 16.50 -18.44
N GLY A 57 35.48 16.92 -19.68
CA GLY A 57 34.44 16.94 -20.72
C GLY A 57 33.80 15.56 -20.95
N LEU A 58 32.48 15.53 -21.11
CA LEU A 58 31.70 14.31 -21.34
C LEU A 58 31.07 14.33 -22.74
N ASP A 59 31.42 13.33 -23.54
CA ASP A 59 30.97 13.19 -24.93
C ASP A 59 29.44 12.90 -25.00
N PRO A 60 28.64 13.79 -25.62
CA PRO A 60 27.20 13.61 -25.79
C PRO A 60 26.85 12.55 -26.85
N ILE A 61 27.78 12.21 -27.75
CA ILE A 61 27.60 11.18 -28.79
C ILE A 61 27.81 9.80 -28.17
N LEU A 62 28.89 9.61 -27.40
CA LEU A 62 29.13 8.34 -26.68
C LEU A 62 28.06 8.04 -25.62
N THR A 63 27.46 9.07 -25.03
CA THR A 63 26.32 8.90 -24.10
C THR A 63 24.96 8.76 -24.79
N GLY A 64 24.90 8.79 -26.13
CA GLY A 64 23.68 8.63 -26.91
C GLY A 64 22.67 9.79 -26.79
N GLN A 65 23.13 10.96 -26.35
CA GLN A 65 22.32 12.17 -26.18
C GLN A 65 22.29 13.04 -27.45
N LEU A 66 23.31 12.95 -28.30
CA LEU A 66 23.36 13.52 -29.65
C LEU A 66 23.78 12.44 -30.66
N SER A 67 23.35 12.58 -31.91
CA SER A 67 23.95 11.85 -33.03
C SER A 67 25.01 12.70 -33.72
N ARG A 68 25.98 12.03 -34.35
CA ARG A 68 26.98 12.67 -35.21
C ARG A 68 26.34 13.48 -36.35
N GLU A 69 25.28 12.96 -36.97
CA GLU A 69 24.52 13.66 -38.00
C GLU A 69 23.88 14.97 -37.52
N GLU A 70 23.41 15.03 -36.27
CA GLU A 70 22.81 16.24 -35.68
C GLU A 70 23.88 17.32 -35.46
N VAL A 71 25.06 16.90 -34.99
CA VAL A 71 26.22 17.80 -34.82
C VAL A 71 26.71 18.33 -36.18
N GLU A 72 26.77 17.48 -37.21
CA GLU A 72 27.20 17.89 -38.56
C GLU A 72 26.20 18.88 -39.20
N LYS A 73 24.88 18.70 -39.02
CA LYS A 73 23.87 19.70 -39.44
C LYS A 73 24.06 21.03 -38.71
N ALA A 74 24.26 20.97 -37.39
CA ALA A 74 24.42 22.16 -36.57
C ALA A 74 25.74 22.93 -36.81
N GLN A 75 26.80 22.26 -37.28
CA GLN A 75 28.05 22.89 -37.70
C GLN A 75 27.91 23.63 -39.05
N ASN A 76 27.07 23.13 -39.95
CA ASN A 76 26.83 23.79 -41.25
C ASN A 76 25.91 25.02 -41.12
N ASP A 77 24.95 25.01 -40.18
CA ASP A 77 23.97 26.07 -39.98
C ASP A 77 24.08 26.71 -38.58
N PRO A 78 24.69 27.91 -38.41
CA PRO A 78 24.85 28.57 -37.11
C PRO A 78 23.55 28.91 -36.38
N ASN A 79 22.43 29.00 -37.10
CA ASN A 79 21.09 29.25 -36.55
C ASN A 79 20.36 27.95 -36.13
N TYR A 80 20.95 26.78 -36.38
CA TYR A 80 20.31 25.49 -36.10
C TYR A 80 20.33 25.16 -34.61
N GLN A 81 19.17 24.81 -34.05
CA GLN A 81 19.03 24.40 -32.65
C GLN A 81 19.12 22.88 -32.53
N LEU A 82 20.21 22.40 -31.94
CA LEU A 82 20.47 21.00 -31.61
C LEU A 82 19.33 20.39 -30.79
N LYS A 83 18.85 19.21 -31.18
CA LYS A 83 17.84 18.47 -30.42
C LYS A 83 18.46 17.27 -29.72
N LEU A 84 18.20 17.18 -28.41
CA LEU A 84 18.56 16.00 -27.62
C LEU A 84 17.83 14.77 -28.19
N GLN A 85 18.57 13.70 -28.47
CA GLN A 85 17.96 12.43 -28.85
C GLN A 85 17.29 11.83 -27.61
N GLY A 86 16.02 11.42 -27.76
CA GLY A 86 15.29 10.75 -26.69
C GLY A 86 15.96 9.42 -26.35
N SER A 87 16.23 9.17 -25.06
CA SER A 87 16.80 7.89 -24.62
C SER A 87 15.96 6.73 -25.13
N LYS A 88 16.58 5.86 -25.95
CA LYS A 88 15.96 4.63 -26.45
C LYS A 88 15.70 3.62 -25.33
N VAL A 89 16.34 3.79 -24.16
CA VAL A 89 16.15 2.96 -22.98
C VAL A 89 15.17 3.68 -22.04
N VAL A 90 13.89 3.30 -22.15
CA VAL A 90 12.91 3.54 -21.08
C VAL A 90 13.26 2.57 -19.95
N VAL A 91 13.92 3.08 -18.90
CA VAL A 91 14.17 2.29 -17.69
C VAL A 91 12.81 1.98 -17.05
N PRO A 92 12.40 0.69 -16.96
CA PRO A 92 11.13 0.36 -16.31
C PRO A 92 11.24 0.70 -14.83
N GLU A 93 10.23 1.38 -14.28
CA GLU A 93 10.19 1.66 -12.84
C GLU A 93 10.30 0.35 -12.06
N SER A 94 11.31 0.26 -11.18
CA SER A 94 11.53 -0.95 -10.40
C SER A 94 10.38 -1.12 -9.40
N LYS A 95 9.41 -1.98 -9.73
CA LYS A 95 8.35 -2.40 -8.81
C LYS A 95 9.00 -3.15 -7.64
N ARG A 96 9.35 -2.42 -6.58
CA ARG A 96 9.95 -2.98 -5.35
C ARG A 96 8.90 -3.85 -4.65
N LYS A 97 8.91 -5.15 -4.96
CA LYS A 97 8.09 -6.20 -4.32
C LYS A 97 8.63 -6.54 -2.93
N GLY A 98 8.69 -5.57 -2.02
CA GLY A 98 9.19 -5.77 -0.66
C GLY A 98 8.45 -4.87 0.34
N PRO A 99 8.27 -5.30 1.60
CA PRO A 99 7.65 -4.47 2.64
C PRO A 99 8.35 -3.11 2.75
N ARG A 100 7.58 -2.03 2.75
CA ARG A 100 8.12 -0.66 2.85
C ARG A 100 8.76 -0.50 4.24
N TYR A 101 10.05 -0.17 4.28
CA TYR A 101 10.77 0.06 5.53
C TYR A 101 10.16 1.26 6.27
N THR A 102 9.59 1.02 7.45
CA THR A 102 9.10 2.10 8.33
C THR A 102 10.26 2.57 9.22
N PRO A 103 10.62 3.88 9.20
CA PRO A 103 11.64 4.43 10.06
C PRO A 103 11.26 4.29 11.54
N VAL A 104 12.25 4.25 12.44
CA VAL A 104 12.06 3.98 13.87
C VAL A 104 11.04 4.92 14.51
N SER A 105 11.05 6.21 14.15
CA SER A 105 10.09 7.22 14.62
C SER A 105 8.63 6.86 14.34
N ARG A 106 8.33 6.27 13.18
CA ARG A 106 6.97 5.87 12.77
C ARG A 106 6.59 4.44 13.17
N ARG A 107 7.37 3.78 14.04
CA ARG A 107 7.03 2.43 14.52
C ARG A 107 5.91 2.46 15.56
N GLN A 108 5.78 3.54 16.31
CA GLN A 108 4.71 3.74 17.30
C GLN A 108 3.33 3.91 16.65
N ASP A 109 3.28 4.31 15.38
CA ASP A 109 2.03 4.46 14.62
C ASP A 109 1.50 3.12 14.07
N ARG A 110 2.34 2.08 14.03
CA ARG A 110 1.96 0.78 13.47
C ARG A 110 0.86 0.07 14.27
N PRO A 111 0.86 0.05 15.62
CA PRO A 111 -0.26 -0.47 16.39
C PRO A 111 -1.58 0.29 16.16
N ASN A 112 -1.52 1.62 16.04
CA ASN A 112 -2.66 2.48 15.74
C ASN A 112 -3.28 2.16 14.36
N ALA A 113 -2.43 1.91 13.37
CA ALA A 113 -2.82 1.45 12.03
C ALA A 113 -3.45 0.04 12.02
N ILE A 114 -2.89 -0.91 12.76
CA ILE A 114 -3.48 -2.26 12.88
C ILE A 114 -4.86 -2.18 13.55
N LEU A 115 -5.00 -1.40 14.62
CA LEU A 115 -6.27 -1.24 15.32
C LEU A 115 -7.35 -0.64 14.40
N TRP A 116 -6.99 0.31 13.54
CA TRP A 116 -7.89 0.86 12.53
C TRP A 116 -8.28 -0.18 11.47
N LEU A 117 -7.32 -0.96 10.95
CA LEU A 117 -7.60 -2.01 9.97
C LEU A 117 -8.52 -3.10 10.54
N VAL A 118 -8.22 -3.62 11.74
CA VAL A 118 -9.04 -4.66 12.39
C VAL A 118 -10.45 -4.17 12.74
N ARG A 119 -10.62 -2.87 13.03
CA ARG A 119 -11.91 -2.27 13.37
C ARG A 119 -12.78 -1.95 12.16
N ASN A 120 -12.21 -1.39 11.09
CA ASN A 120 -12.98 -0.91 9.93
C ASN A 120 -13.03 -1.92 8.78
N HIS A 121 -12.06 -2.84 8.71
CA HIS A 121 -11.92 -3.83 7.64
C HIS A 121 -11.74 -5.26 8.21
N PRO A 122 -12.74 -5.82 8.91
CA PRO A 122 -12.69 -7.19 9.46
C PRO A 122 -12.52 -8.28 8.38
N GLU A 123 -12.80 -7.97 7.11
CA GLU A 123 -12.57 -8.83 5.94
C GLU A 123 -11.08 -9.05 5.60
N LEU A 124 -10.16 -8.26 6.19
CA LEU A 124 -8.73 -8.39 5.94
C LEU A 124 -8.10 -9.51 6.79
N LYS A 125 -7.49 -10.48 6.09
CA LYS A 125 -6.71 -11.57 6.71
C LYS A 125 -5.40 -11.02 7.29
N ASP A 126 -4.87 -11.64 8.35
CA ASP A 126 -3.62 -11.22 9.00
C ASP A 126 -2.45 -11.06 7.99
N ALA A 127 -2.34 -11.96 7.00
CA ALA A 127 -1.32 -11.91 5.95
C ALA A 127 -1.43 -10.68 5.02
N GLN A 128 -2.60 -10.07 4.93
CA GLN A 128 -2.87 -8.84 4.20
C GLN A 128 -2.42 -7.62 5.03
N ILE A 129 -2.80 -7.58 6.30
CA ILE A 129 -2.36 -6.56 7.28
C ILE A 129 -0.83 -6.53 7.40
N MET A 130 -0.17 -7.70 7.45
CA MET A 130 1.29 -7.81 7.45
C MET A 130 1.93 -7.16 6.21
N ARG A 131 1.29 -7.24 5.04
CA ARG A 131 1.79 -6.65 3.79
C ARG A 131 1.65 -5.13 3.76
N LEU A 132 0.51 -4.62 4.26
CA LEU A 132 0.20 -3.18 4.30
C LEU A 132 1.05 -2.42 5.34
N VAL A 133 1.17 -2.95 6.55
CA VAL A 133 1.79 -2.24 7.69
C VAL A 133 3.25 -2.67 7.94
N GLY A 134 3.67 -3.82 7.39
CA GLY A 134 5.01 -4.37 7.57
C GLY A 134 5.28 -4.87 8.99
N THR A 135 4.26 -5.44 9.65
CA THR A 135 4.29 -5.98 11.01
C THR A 135 4.23 -7.52 11.01
N THR A 136 4.29 -8.14 12.18
CA THR A 136 4.27 -9.60 12.36
C THR A 136 2.91 -10.08 12.88
N LYS A 137 2.55 -11.33 12.54
CA LYS A 137 1.32 -11.98 13.01
C LYS A 137 1.08 -11.92 14.54
N PRO A 138 2.05 -12.20 15.43
CA PRO A 138 1.81 -12.09 16.87
C PRO A 138 1.48 -10.67 17.33
N THR A 139 2.03 -9.63 16.70
CA THR A 139 1.65 -8.24 17.01
C THR A 139 0.22 -7.93 16.58
N ILE A 140 -0.25 -8.49 15.47
CA ILE A 140 -1.64 -8.32 15.00
C ILE A 140 -2.61 -9.02 15.98
N ALA A 141 -2.30 -10.26 16.37
CA ALA A 141 -3.08 -10.99 17.39
C ALA A 141 -3.14 -10.21 18.71
N ALA A 142 -2.00 -9.77 19.25
CA ALA A 142 -1.95 -9.02 20.50
C ALA A 142 -2.73 -7.69 20.48
N ILE A 143 -2.97 -7.10 19.30
CA ILE A 143 -3.81 -5.90 19.16
C ILE A 143 -5.30 -6.27 19.05
N ARG A 144 -5.64 -7.35 18.33
CA ARG A 144 -7.00 -7.91 18.27
C ARG A 144 -7.48 -8.33 19.67
N ASP A 145 -6.62 -9.00 20.42
CA ASP A 145 -6.89 -9.53 21.77
C ASP A 145 -6.65 -8.49 22.88
N ARG A 146 -6.21 -7.27 22.51
CA ARG A 146 -5.84 -6.15 23.42
C ARG A 146 -4.76 -6.47 24.47
N THR A 147 -3.99 -7.53 24.28
CA THR A 147 -2.86 -7.95 25.13
C THR A 147 -1.54 -7.24 24.82
N HIS A 148 -1.48 -6.39 23.79
CA HIS A 148 -0.34 -5.52 23.52
C HIS A 148 -0.06 -4.57 24.70
N TRP A 149 1.21 -4.41 25.09
CA TRP A 149 1.63 -3.64 26.27
C TRP A 149 1.10 -2.19 26.33
N ASN A 150 0.82 -1.57 25.17
CA ASN A 150 0.27 -0.22 25.06
C ASN A 150 -1.22 -0.18 24.66
N SER A 151 -1.97 -1.27 24.82
CA SER A 151 -3.35 -1.40 24.32
C SER A 151 -4.30 -0.31 24.82
N ALA A 152 -4.10 0.18 26.05
CA ALA A 152 -4.90 1.23 26.66
C ALA A 152 -4.79 2.61 25.99
N ASN A 153 -3.67 2.91 25.32
CA ASN A 153 -3.43 4.22 24.68
C ASN A 153 -3.51 4.17 23.15
N LEU A 154 -3.92 3.05 22.55
CA LEU A 154 -4.02 2.93 21.09
C LEU A 154 -5.19 3.75 20.54
N THR A 155 -4.92 4.54 19.50
CA THR A 155 -5.91 5.34 18.79
C THR A 155 -6.06 4.84 17.35
N PRO A 156 -7.26 4.40 16.91
CA PRO A 156 -7.44 3.91 15.54
C PRO A 156 -7.12 5.03 14.53
N SER A 157 -6.05 4.86 13.74
CA SER A 157 -5.58 5.84 12.76
C SER A 157 -5.35 5.18 11.40
N ASP A 158 -5.76 5.84 10.31
CA ASP A 158 -5.71 5.26 8.96
C ASP A 158 -4.26 5.06 8.47
N PRO A 159 -3.85 3.83 8.07
CA PRO A 159 -2.50 3.54 7.58
C PRO A 159 -2.07 4.36 6.36
N VAL A 160 -3.01 4.85 5.53
CA VAL A 160 -2.72 5.72 4.38
C VAL A 160 -2.33 7.11 4.87
N THR A 161 -3.07 7.69 5.82
CA THR A 161 -2.74 8.99 6.43
C THR A 161 -1.40 8.98 7.16
N LEU A 162 -1.05 7.84 7.78
CA LEU A 162 0.24 7.60 8.42
C LEU A 162 1.39 7.34 7.42
N GLY A 163 1.07 7.15 6.14
CA GLY A 163 2.03 6.89 5.06
C GLY A 163 2.65 5.49 5.09
N LEU A 164 1.97 4.53 5.71
CA LEU A 164 2.43 3.14 5.84
C LEU A 164 2.14 2.35 4.55
N CYS A 165 0.90 2.44 4.04
CA CYS A 165 0.51 1.97 2.71
C CYS A 165 0.09 3.14 1.80
N SER A 166 -0.07 2.89 0.50
CA SER A 166 -0.79 3.78 -0.42
C SER A 166 -2.27 3.43 -0.51
N GLN A 167 -3.11 4.39 -0.91
CA GLN A 167 -4.54 4.17 -1.12
C GLN A 167 -4.81 2.98 -2.06
N LEU A 168 -4.10 2.93 -3.19
CA LEU A 168 -4.21 1.85 -4.16
C LEU A 168 -3.89 0.47 -3.54
N GLU A 169 -2.89 0.38 -2.66
CA GLU A 169 -2.56 -0.88 -1.98
C GLU A 169 -3.63 -1.29 -0.97
N LEU A 170 -4.23 -0.33 -0.25
CA LEU A 170 -5.34 -0.59 0.65
C LEU A 170 -6.55 -1.11 -0.13
N ASP A 171 -7.00 -0.38 -1.15
CA ASP A 171 -8.17 -0.73 -1.98
C ASP A 171 -7.99 -2.11 -2.63
N MET A 172 -6.80 -2.38 -3.22
CA MET A 172 -6.46 -3.67 -3.84
C MET A 172 -6.41 -4.84 -2.86
N GLU A 173 -6.26 -4.59 -1.56
CA GLU A 173 -6.17 -5.64 -0.55
C GLU A 173 -7.53 -5.86 0.14
N VAL A 174 -8.31 -4.79 0.34
CA VAL A 174 -9.72 -4.84 0.74
C VAL A 174 -10.55 -5.58 -0.31
N GLU A 175 -10.40 -5.27 -1.61
CA GLU A 175 -11.11 -5.97 -2.68
C GLU A 175 -10.79 -7.48 -2.69
N LYS A 176 -9.53 -7.86 -2.41
CA LYS A 176 -9.14 -9.27 -2.26
C LYS A 176 -9.71 -9.89 -0.98
N GLY A 177 -9.75 -9.14 0.13
CA GLY A 177 -10.34 -9.56 1.39
C GLY A 177 -11.82 -9.90 1.21
N ALA A 178 -12.59 -8.96 0.67
CA ALA A 178 -14.01 -9.12 0.35
C ALA A 178 -14.29 -10.32 -0.58
N LYS A 179 -13.50 -10.51 -1.65
CA LYS A 179 -13.62 -11.69 -2.54
C LYS A 179 -13.26 -13.03 -1.87
N ASN A 180 -12.53 -12.99 -0.76
CA ASN A 180 -12.08 -14.15 0.00
C ASN A 180 -12.87 -14.37 1.30
N ALA A 181 -13.76 -13.44 1.66
CA ALA A 181 -14.71 -13.64 2.73
C ALA A 181 -15.76 -14.66 2.27
N PRO A 182 -16.23 -15.56 3.16
CA PRO A 182 -17.44 -16.32 2.85
C PRO A 182 -18.56 -15.30 2.59
N GLN A 183 -19.22 -15.42 1.43
CA GLN A 183 -20.46 -14.69 1.18
C GLN A 183 -21.41 -14.99 2.35
N PRO A 184 -22.03 -13.98 2.99
CA PRO A 184 -22.99 -14.24 4.06
C PRO A 184 -24.08 -15.13 3.47
N MET A 185 -24.28 -16.29 4.09
CA MET A 185 -25.26 -17.27 3.64
C MET A 185 -26.63 -16.58 3.64
N ALA A 186 -27.31 -16.57 2.50
CA ALA A 186 -28.56 -15.84 2.32
C ALA A 186 -29.61 -16.37 3.31
N GLY A 187 -29.84 -15.63 4.40
CA GLY A 187 -30.66 -16.12 5.51
C GLY A 187 -30.73 -15.19 6.73
N GLU A 188 -29.68 -14.43 7.06
CA GLU A 188 -29.77 -13.44 8.14
C GLU A 188 -30.24 -12.07 7.62
N PRO A 189 -31.42 -11.57 8.03
CA PRO A 189 -31.92 -10.26 7.64
C PRO A 189 -31.21 -9.16 8.43
N VAL A 190 -29.97 -8.87 8.04
CA VAL A 190 -29.34 -7.60 8.41
C VAL A 190 -30.17 -6.49 7.78
N GLU A 191 -30.62 -5.52 8.58
CA GLU A 191 -31.33 -4.31 8.12
C GLU A 191 -30.44 -3.51 7.15
N ARG A 192 -30.48 -3.89 5.87
CA ARG A 192 -29.81 -3.19 4.78
C ARG A 192 -30.83 -2.33 4.08
N LEU A 193 -30.42 -1.12 3.74
CA LEU A 193 -31.19 -0.25 2.87
C LEU A 193 -31.46 -0.98 1.55
N MET A 194 -32.70 -0.89 1.06
CA MET A 194 -33.06 -1.45 -0.24
C MET A 194 -32.15 -0.88 -1.34
N PRO A 195 -31.83 -1.66 -2.39
CA PRO A 195 -31.03 -1.21 -3.52
C PRO A 195 -31.43 0.18 -4.06
N VAL A 196 -30.43 0.94 -4.52
CA VAL A 196 -30.67 2.27 -5.12
C VAL A 196 -31.63 2.17 -6.31
N GLU A 197 -31.57 1.08 -7.06
CA GLU A 197 -32.46 0.81 -8.20
C GLU A 197 -33.92 0.64 -7.75
N GLU A 198 -34.17 -0.07 -6.64
CA GLU A 198 -35.54 -0.24 -6.10
C GLU A 198 -36.08 1.05 -5.48
N THR A 199 -35.22 1.85 -4.84
CA THR A 199 -35.60 3.11 -4.18
C THR A 199 -35.70 4.33 -5.10
N THR A 200 -35.22 4.24 -6.35
CA THR A 200 -35.30 5.33 -7.35
C THR A 200 -36.26 5.07 -8.51
N ASN A 201 -36.95 3.92 -8.53
CA ASN A 201 -38.00 3.64 -9.49
C ASN A 201 -39.17 4.64 -9.34
N GLU A 202 -39.79 5.04 -10.47
CA GLU A 202 -40.89 6.01 -10.49
C GLU A 202 -42.08 5.57 -9.61
N ASP A 203 -42.38 4.26 -9.55
CA ASP A 203 -43.43 3.71 -8.67
C ASP A 203 -43.08 3.83 -7.17
N ALA A 204 -41.81 3.63 -6.79
CA ALA A 204 -41.36 3.75 -5.40
C ALA A 204 -41.33 5.22 -4.95
N ILE A 205 -40.92 6.12 -5.85
CA ILE A 205 -40.98 7.57 -5.64
C ILE A 205 -42.45 8.01 -5.55
N ALA A 206 -43.33 7.55 -6.44
CA ALA A 206 -44.75 7.84 -6.40
C ALA A 206 -45.40 7.34 -5.10
N ALA A 207 -45.07 6.13 -4.63
CA ALA A 207 -45.54 5.62 -3.34
C ALA A 207 -45.06 6.48 -2.16
N ALA A 208 -43.79 6.90 -2.15
CA ALA A 208 -43.24 7.77 -1.10
C ALA A 208 -43.88 9.17 -1.05
N PHE A 209 -44.23 9.74 -2.21
CA PHE A 209 -44.90 11.05 -2.30
C PHE A 209 -46.44 10.99 -2.27
N SER A 210 -47.05 9.80 -2.35
CA SER A 210 -48.50 9.59 -2.23
C SER A 210 -48.97 9.41 -0.78
N PHE A 211 -48.08 9.54 0.21
CA PHE A 211 -48.45 9.47 1.62
C PHE A 211 -49.20 10.75 2.06
N ASP A 212 -50.50 10.79 1.79
CA ASP A 212 -51.42 11.81 2.31
C ASP A 212 -51.79 11.49 3.78
N PRO A 213 -51.35 12.29 4.77
CA PRO A 213 -51.63 12.04 6.18
C PRO A 213 -53.11 12.28 6.57
N SER A 214 -53.96 12.71 5.63
CA SER A 214 -55.39 12.95 5.85
C SER A 214 -56.30 11.84 5.31
N GLN A 215 -55.78 10.88 4.56
CA GLN A 215 -56.57 9.80 3.97
C GLN A 215 -56.50 8.53 4.83
N PRO A 216 -57.63 7.99 5.33
CA PRO A 216 -57.60 6.77 6.13
C PRO A 216 -57.22 5.59 5.23
N VAL A 217 -56.04 5.03 5.48
CA VAL A 217 -55.61 3.76 4.88
C VAL A 217 -56.72 2.73 5.10
N LYS A 218 -57.27 2.18 4.00
CA LYS A 218 -58.01 0.93 4.08
C LYS A 218 -57.02 -0.14 4.50
N ARG A 219 -56.94 -0.33 5.81
CA ARG A 219 -56.30 -1.46 6.46
C ARG A 219 -57.00 -2.71 5.92
N GLU A 220 -56.34 -3.36 4.95
CA GLU A 220 -56.65 -4.75 4.62
C GLU A 220 -56.55 -5.55 5.92
N GLU A 221 -57.43 -6.55 6.05
CA GLU A 221 -57.83 -7.14 7.32
C GLU A 221 -56.60 -7.50 8.16
N GLU A 222 -56.54 -6.99 9.40
CA GLU A 222 -55.59 -7.48 10.38
C GLU A 222 -55.90 -8.96 10.59
N GLU A 223 -55.14 -9.84 9.93
CA GLU A 223 -55.00 -11.22 10.37
C GLU A 223 -54.52 -11.14 11.82
N GLU A 224 -55.44 -11.33 12.77
CA GLU A 224 -55.15 -11.31 14.20
C GLU A 224 -54.10 -12.38 14.46
N ILE A 225 -52.85 -11.92 14.68
CA ILE A 225 -51.70 -12.81 14.89
C ILE A 225 -51.94 -13.53 16.22
N ASP A 226 -52.39 -14.78 16.12
CA ASP A 226 -52.73 -15.60 17.29
C ASP A 226 -51.48 -15.82 18.15
N ALA A 227 -51.48 -15.19 19.33
CA ALA A 227 -50.36 -15.23 20.26
C ALA A 227 -50.07 -16.66 20.74
N ASP A 228 -51.09 -17.51 20.88
CA ASP A 228 -50.91 -18.88 21.38
C ASP A 228 -50.16 -19.75 20.35
N ALA A 229 -50.32 -19.49 19.05
CA ALA A 229 -49.57 -20.19 18.01
C ALA A 229 -48.05 -19.87 18.07
N VAL A 230 -47.69 -18.65 18.46
CA VAL A 230 -46.28 -18.23 18.61
C VAL A 230 -45.63 -18.92 19.82
N PHE A 231 -46.34 -19.07 20.93
CA PHE A 231 -45.82 -19.75 22.13
C PHE A 231 -45.81 -21.28 21.98
N ALA A 232 -46.76 -21.88 21.27
CA ALA A 232 -46.78 -23.32 21.00
C ALA A 232 -45.49 -23.80 20.30
N ASN A 233 -44.97 -23.02 19.35
CA ASN A 233 -43.79 -23.37 18.56
C ASN A 233 -42.45 -23.17 19.32
N LEU A 234 -42.49 -22.57 20.51
CA LEU A 234 -41.34 -22.48 21.42
C LEU A 234 -41.27 -23.66 22.41
N GLY A 235 -42.42 -24.30 22.69
CA GLY A 235 -42.48 -25.49 23.56
C GLY A 235 -41.90 -26.74 22.92
N SER A 236 -42.06 -26.92 21.61
CA SER A 236 -41.52 -28.04 20.82
C SER A 236 -39.99 -28.05 20.70
N LEU A 237 -39.33 -26.92 20.97
CA LEU A 237 -37.86 -26.79 20.97
C LEU A 237 -37.20 -27.16 22.30
N LYS A 238 -37.98 -27.59 23.31
CA LYS A 238 -37.49 -27.83 24.68
C LYS A 238 -37.76 -29.24 25.21
N SER A 239 -38.00 -30.19 24.31
CA SER A 239 -38.31 -31.59 24.63
C SER A 239 -37.53 -32.58 23.76
N ASP A 240 -36.20 -32.40 23.65
CA ASP A 240 -35.31 -33.39 23.01
C ASP A 240 -33.94 -33.45 23.70
N GLU A 241 -33.94 -33.42 25.05
CA GLU A 241 -32.72 -33.56 25.86
C GLU A 241 -32.99 -34.29 27.20
N SER A 242 -33.37 -35.58 27.16
CA SER A 242 -33.04 -36.58 28.22
C SER A 242 -33.61 -37.99 27.96
N GLU A 243 -32.75 -38.96 27.62
CA GLU A 243 -32.66 -40.32 28.20
C GLU A 243 -31.35 -40.97 27.67
N VAL A 244 -30.27 -40.99 28.46
CA VAL A 244 -29.87 -41.99 29.50
C VAL A 244 -29.17 -43.23 28.90
N GLY A 245 -27.96 -43.52 29.42
CA GLY A 245 -27.13 -44.66 29.05
C GLY A 245 -25.96 -44.90 30.03
N GLU A 246 -26.22 -45.65 31.10
CA GLU A 246 -25.30 -46.10 32.16
C GLU A 246 -25.17 -47.66 32.13
N GLU A 247 -24.21 -48.34 32.76
CA GLU A 247 -23.13 -48.01 33.71
C GLU A 247 -21.76 -48.55 33.21
N GLY A 248 -20.65 -48.25 33.91
CA GLY A 248 -19.52 -49.20 34.06
C GLY A 248 -18.10 -48.66 33.84
N ASP A 249 -17.10 -48.82 34.70
CA ASP A 249 -16.92 -48.99 36.15
C ASP A 249 -15.38 -48.98 36.41
N ALA A 250 -14.95 -48.43 37.55
CA ALA A 250 -13.68 -48.57 38.30
C ALA A 250 -12.26 -48.41 37.63
N PRO A 251 -11.27 -47.80 38.36
CA PRO A 251 -9.88 -47.61 37.90
C PRO A 251 -8.80 -48.43 38.67
N ALA A 252 -7.65 -48.66 38.02
CA ALA A 252 -6.37 -49.13 38.58
C ALA A 252 -5.23 -48.85 37.55
N SER A 253 -3.95 -48.69 37.88
CA SER A 253 -3.22 -48.40 39.14
C SER A 253 -1.77 -47.96 38.78
N GLU A 254 -0.98 -47.52 39.78
CA GLU A 254 0.50 -47.36 39.79
C GLU A 254 1.12 -46.31 38.82
N ASP A 255 1.88 -45.28 39.23
CA ASP A 255 2.93 -45.10 40.26
C ASP A 255 4.34 -45.54 39.81
N ALA A 256 5.24 -44.56 39.65
CA ALA A 256 6.69 -44.71 39.44
C ALA A 256 7.42 -43.35 39.50
N THR A 257 7.76 -42.89 40.70
CA THR A 257 8.77 -41.83 40.90
C THR A 257 10.19 -42.38 40.76
N ALA A 258 11.10 -41.63 40.12
CA ALA A 258 12.55 -41.81 40.30
C ALA A 258 13.32 -40.50 40.01
N GLU A 259 13.99 -39.99 41.04
CA GLU A 259 15.27 -39.26 40.92
C GLU A 259 16.31 -40.26 40.32
N THR A 260 17.43 -39.94 39.68
CA THR A 260 18.46 -38.88 39.80
C THR A 260 19.16 -38.80 38.39
N ASP A 261 20.18 -38.02 38.03
CA ASP A 261 21.42 -37.53 38.69
C ASP A 261 21.94 -36.26 37.96
N ASP A 262 22.86 -35.55 38.62
CA ASP A 262 23.78 -34.57 38.03
C ASP A 262 24.56 -35.10 36.82
N ASP A 263 24.89 -34.21 35.87
CA ASP A 263 26.28 -34.12 35.39
C ASP A 263 26.62 -32.69 34.95
N VAL A 264 27.77 -32.19 35.42
CA VAL A 264 28.29 -30.85 35.20
C VAL A 264 29.52 -30.97 34.31
N ALA A 265 29.45 -30.44 33.08
CA ALA A 265 30.59 -30.36 32.18
C ALA A 265 30.90 -28.90 31.83
N GLU A 266 32.08 -28.46 32.25
CA GLU A 266 32.61 -27.11 32.11
C GLU A 266 32.84 -26.74 30.62
N GLY A 267 32.57 -25.48 30.27
CA GLY A 267 32.98 -24.88 29.00
C GLY A 267 34.07 -23.85 29.25
N GLU A 268 35.31 -24.18 28.92
CA GLU A 268 36.48 -23.31 29.15
C GLU A 268 36.35 -21.93 28.49
N GLU A 269 36.63 -20.89 29.28
CA GLU A 269 36.95 -19.56 28.76
C GLU A 269 38.32 -19.61 28.07
N THR A 270 38.40 -19.19 26.80
CA THR A 270 39.68 -18.94 26.13
C THR A 270 39.77 -17.47 25.74
N GLU A 271 40.64 -16.74 26.45
CA GLU A 271 40.92 -15.33 26.20
C GLU A 271 41.57 -15.15 24.82
N GLY A 272 40.92 -14.39 23.95
CA GLY A 272 41.44 -14.02 22.63
C GLY A 272 42.37 -12.80 22.72
N GLU A 273 43.67 -13.09 22.81
CA GLU A 273 44.79 -12.13 22.91
C GLU A 273 44.72 -10.93 21.93
N GLU A 274 44.71 -9.71 22.47
CA GLU A 274 44.71 -8.46 21.70
C GLU A 274 46.15 -7.97 21.47
N THR A 275 46.72 -8.20 20.28
CA THR A 275 47.97 -7.53 19.87
C THR A 275 47.98 -7.01 18.42
N LYS A 276 48.20 -5.68 18.33
CA LYS A 276 48.79 -4.88 17.22
C LYS A 276 47.91 -4.38 16.08
#